data_AF-L1I4J4-F1
#
_entry.id   AF-L1I4J4-F1
#
_cell.length_a   1.000
_cell.length_b   1.000
_cell.length_c   1.000
_cell.angle_alpha   90.00
_cell.angle_beta   90.00
_cell.angle_gamma   90.00
#
_symmetry.space_group_name_H-M   'P 1'
#
loop_
_entity.id
_entity.type
_entity.pdbx_description
1 polymer ?
#
loop_
_entity_poly.entity_id
_entity_poly.type
_entity_poly.pdbx_seq_one_letter_code
_entity_poly.pdbx_strand_id
1 'polypeptide(L)'
;MEDGRTGLHVAGMLGRAGSVRELIQAGAEVGAKDDEWKTMVHWAGEYGHVEVLKTVEEECGKETLRTLMMERSNDGKTCAHYASAGGHLEVLRYAVETCGEELLRAKDNGGRTCAHLASLRDTLEVVRYVV
;
A
#
# COMPACT_ATOMS: atom_id res chain seq x y z
N MET A 1 -17.63 -17.27 -3.27
CA MET A 1 -17.69 -15.80 -3.29
C MET A 1 -16.38 -15.35 -3.88
N GLU A 2 -16.44 -14.73 -5.05
CA GLU A 2 -15.28 -14.03 -5.62
C GLU A 2 -15.08 -12.77 -4.76
N ASP A 3 -13.86 -12.52 -4.30
CA ASP A 3 -13.52 -11.45 -3.34
C ASP A 3 -13.21 -10.11 -4.03
N GLY A 4 -13.73 -9.92 -5.25
CA GLY A 4 -13.50 -8.74 -6.08
C GLY A 4 -12.05 -8.58 -6.59
N ARG A 5 -11.14 -9.51 -6.30
CA ARG A 5 -9.73 -9.36 -6.65
C ARG A 5 -9.47 -9.53 -8.15
N THR A 6 -8.86 -8.51 -8.73
CA THR A 6 -8.26 -8.55 -10.07
C THR A 6 -6.84 -9.17 -10.04
N GLY A 7 -6.28 -9.45 -11.23
CA GLY A 7 -4.90 -9.90 -11.36
C GLY A 7 -3.87 -8.96 -10.71
N LEU A 8 -4.12 -7.65 -10.69
CA LEU A 8 -3.25 -6.67 -10.03
C LEU A 8 -3.24 -6.85 -8.50
N HIS A 9 -4.37 -7.18 -7.88
CA HIS A 9 -4.43 -7.45 -6.44
C HIS A 9 -3.58 -8.67 -6.09
N VAL A 10 -3.72 -9.75 -6.86
CA VAL A 10 -2.96 -10.99 -6.66
C VAL A 10 -1.47 -10.76 -6.91
N ALA A 11 -1.10 -10.02 -7.96
CA ALA A 11 0.30 -9.69 -8.24
C ALA A 11 0.91 -8.81 -7.15
N GLY A 12 0.18 -7.81 -6.65
CA GLY A 12 0.59 -6.96 -5.54
C GLY A 12 0.77 -7.73 -4.24
N MET A 13 -0.18 -8.60 -3.90
CA MET A 13 -0.11 -9.50 -2.74
C MET A 13 1.09 -10.43 -2.77
N LEU A 14 1.45 -10.95 -3.95
CA LEU A 14 2.54 -11.90 -4.13
C LEU A 14 3.89 -11.22 -4.44
N GLY A 15 3.93 -9.89 -4.50
CA GLY A 15 5.15 -9.13 -4.80
C GLY A 15 5.68 -9.30 -6.22
N ARG A 16 4.82 -9.72 -7.17
CA ARG A 16 5.22 -10.02 -8.55
C ARG A 16 5.26 -8.75 -9.40
N ALA A 17 6.29 -7.92 -9.18
CA ALA A 17 6.52 -6.67 -9.91
C ALA A 17 6.44 -6.84 -11.45
N GLY A 18 7.03 -7.90 -12.01
CA GLY A 18 6.94 -8.19 -13.45
C GLY A 18 5.49 -8.39 -13.93
N SER A 19 4.67 -9.12 -13.17
CA SER A 19 3.25 -9.30 -13.50
C SER A 19 2.45 -8.01 -13.34
N VAL A 20 2.79 -7.16 -12.36
CA VAL A 20 2.18 -5.83 -12.22
C VAL A 20 2.46 -5.00 -13.47
N ARG A 21 3.71 -4.94 -13.92
CA ARG A 21 4.11 -4.24 -15.15
C ARG A 21 3.33 -4.75 -16.37
N GLU A 22 3.34 -6.06 -16.60
CA GLU A 22 2.65 -6.67 -17.74
C GLU A 22 1.14 -6.37 -17.74
N LEU A 23 0.49 -6.44 -16.57
CA LEU A 23 -0.93 -6.14 -16.44
C LEU A 23 -1.24 -4.66 -16.70
N ILE A 24 -0.43 -3.72 -16.18
CA ILE A 24 -0.58 -2.29 -16.44
C ILE A 24 -0.42 -2.02 -17.95
N GLN A 25 0.60 -2.59 -18.58
CA GLN A 25 0.85 -2.44 -20.02
C GLN A 25 -0.25 -3.07 -20.89
N ALA A 26 -0.93 -4.10 -20.38
CA ALA A 26 -2.11 -4.69 -21.01
C ALA A 26 -3.40 -3.88 -20.79
N GLY A 27 -3.34 -2.74 -20.10
CA GLY A 27 -4.47 -1.85 -19.86
C GLY A 27 -5.32 -2.22 -18.64
N ALA A 28 -4.78 -2.97 -17.68
CA ALA A 28 -5.48 -3.22 -16.42
C ALA A 28 -5.76 -1.92 -15.67
N GLU A 29 -6.92 -1.82 -15.03
CA GLU A 29 -7.29 -0.68 -14.21
C GLU A 29 -6.45 -0.65 -12.93
N VAL A 30 -5.43 0.24 -12.91
CA VAL A 30 -4.44 0.37 -11.83
C VAL A 30 -5.08 0.70 -10.48
N GLY A 31 -6.19 1.44 -10.51
CA GLY A 31 -6.98 1.84 -9.34
C GLY A 31 -8.12 0.89 -8.97
N ALA A 32 -8.19 -0.30 -9.58
CA ALA A 32 -9.21 -1.29 -9.25
C ALA A 32 -9.18 -1.60 -7.75
N LYS A 33 -10.38 -1.75 -7.18
CA LYS A 33 -10.60 -2.06 -5.77
C LYS A 33 -11.29 -3.42 -5.65
N ASP A 34 -10.83 -4.22 -4.69
CA ASP A 34 -11.51 -5.45 -4.29
C ASP A 34 -12.69 -5.17 -3.34
N ASP A 35 -13.33 -6.23 -2.84
CA ASP A 35 -14.51 -6.10 -1.97
C ASP A 35 -14.19 -5.44 -0.62
N GLU A 36 -12.92 -5.41 -0.21
CA GLU A 36 -12.43 -4.69 0.97
C GLU A 36 -12.04 -3.23 0.67
N TRP A 37 -12.33 -2.75 -0.54
CA TRP A 37 -11.89 -1.46 -1.07
C TRP A 37 -10.37 -1.30 -1.13
N LYS A 38 -9.62 -2.41 -1.09
CA LYS A 38 -8.18 -2.39 -1.22
C LYS A 38 -7.81 -2.36 -2.70
N THR A 39 -6.83 -1.53 -3.05
CA THR A 39 -6.10 -1.59 -4.31
C THR A 39 -4.89 -2.50 -4.19
N MET A 40 -4.19 -2.79 -5.28
CA MET A 40 -2.94 -3.58 -5.24
C MET A 40 -1.87 -3.03 -4.30
N VAL A 41 -1.79 -1.70 -4.11
CA VAL A 41 -0.77 -1.09 -3.23
C VAL A 41 -1.05 -1.36 -1.76
N HIS A 42 -2.31 -1.57 -1.37
CA HIS A 42 -2.65 -2.01 -0.01
C HIS A 42 -2.10 -3.41 0.26
N TRP A 43 -2.30 -4.33 -0.68
CA TRP A 43 -1.77 -5.69 -0.59
C TRP A 43 -0.23 -5.70 -0.61
N ALA A 44 0.40 -4.92 -1.49
CA ALA A 44 1.84 -4.77 -1.50
C ALA A 44 2.36 -4.20 -0.16
N GLY A 45 1.66 -3.22 0.42
CA GLY A 45 2.00 -2.69 1.74
C GLY A 45 1.85 -3.72 2.86
N GLU A 46 0.76 -4.48 2.86
CA GLU A 46 0.45 -5.52 3.86
C GLU A 46 1.50 -6.63 3.92
N TYR A 47 2.12 -6.97 2.78
CA TYR A 47 3.12 -8.02 2.67
C TYR A 47 4.56 -7.51 2.40
N GLY A 48 4.76 -6.18 2.41
CA GLY A 48 6.10 -5.57 2.37
C GLY A 48 6.77 -5.53 1.00
N HIS A 49 6.01 -5.50 -0.08
CA HIS A 49 6.52 -5.58 -1.45
C HIS A 49 6.77 -4.20 -2.07
N VAL A 50 7.87 -3.54 -1.66
CA VAL A 50 8.23 -2.20 -2.17
C VAL A 50 8.45 -2.15 -3.69
N GLU A 51 8.95 -3.23 -4.30
CA GLU A 51 9.21 -3.30 -5.74
C GLU A 51 7.94 -3.18 -6.57
N VAL A 52 6.78 -3.58 -6.02
CA VAL A 52 5.48 -3.34 -6.65
C VAL A 52 5.20 -1.84 -6.71
N LEU A 53 5.46 -1.10 -5.63
CA LEU A 53 5.23 0.35 -5.59
C LEU A 53 6.16 1.09 -6.56
N LYS A 54 7.44 0.69 -6.63
CA LYS A 54 8.40 1.20 -7.61
C LYS A 54 7.94 0.95 -9.04
N THR A 55 7.47 -0.25 -9.35
CA THR A 55 6.91 -0.58 -10.66
C THR A 55 5.73 0.32 -11.02
N VAL A 56 4.84 0.60 -10.06
CA VAL A 56 3.70 1.51 -10.28
C VAL A 56 4.17 2.94 -10.53
N GLU A 57 5.18 3.43 -9.82
CA GLU A 57 5.80 4.73 -10.12
C GLU A 57 6.41 4.77 -11.52
N GLU A 58 7.14 3.72 -11.91
CA GLU A 58 7.78 3.60 -13.23
C GLU A 58 6.76 3.60 -14.37
N GLU A 59 5.71 2.79 -14.27
CA GLU A 59 4.74 2.59 -15.36
C GLU A 59 3.64 3.66 -15.40
N CYS A 60 3.28 4.25 -14.26
CA CYS A 60 2.13 5.16 -14.15
C CYS A 60 2.48 6.57 -13.63
N GLY A 61 3.72 6.79 -13.20
CA GLY A 61 4.18 8.05 -12.64
C GLY A 61 3.86 8.24 -11.16
N LYS A 62 4.63 9.15 -10.55
CA LYS A 62 4.61 9.48 -9.12
C LYS A 62 3.24 9.98 -8.60
N GLU A 63 2.52 10.76 -9.40
CA GLU A 63 1.20 11.31 -9.01
C GLU A 63 0.14 10.19 -8.90
N THR A 64 0.18 9.22 -9.82
CA THR A 64 -0.69 8.05 -9.79
C THR A 64 -0.40 7.21 -8.56
N LEU A 65 0.88 6.92 -8.28
CA LEU A 65 1.27 6.21 -7.08
C LEU A 65 0.80 6.95 -5.82
N ARG A 66 0.99 8.28 -5.74
CA ARG A 66 0.53 9.08 -4.59
C ARG A 66 -0.97 8.95 -4.36
N THR A 67 -1.76 9.03 -5.44
CA THR A 67 -3.22 8.84 -5.38
C THR A 67 -3.57 7.47 -4.82
N LEU A 68 -2.97 6.41 -5.35
CA LEU A 68 -3.19 5.03 -4.89
C LEU A 68 -2.77 4.80 -3.44
N MET A 69 -1.67 5.41 -2.99
CA MET A 69 -1.20 5.30 -1.61
C MET A 69 -2.14 5.98 -0.60
N MET A 70 -2.88 7.00 -1.04
CA MET A 70 -3.89 7.70 -0.23
C MET A 70 -5.29 7.07 -0.27
N GLU A 71 -5.50 6.10 -1.18
CA GLU A 71 -6.75 5.34 -1.20
C GLU A 71 -7.01 4.63 0.13
N ARG A 72 -8.29 4.44 0.42
CA ARG A 72 -8.76 3.90 1.69
C ARG A 72 -9.58 2.64 1.46
N SER A 73 -9.19 1.57 2.15
CA SER A 73 -10.01 0.36 2.32
C SER A 73 -11.29 0.66 3.12
N ASN A 74 -12.17 -0.35 3.26
CA ASN A 74 -13.43 -0.25 4.01
C ASN A 74 -13.24 0.22 5.45
N ASP A 75 -12.11 -0.12 6.07
CA ASP A 75 -11.74 0.31 7.43
C ASP A 75 -11.13 1.71 7.48
N GLY A 76 -11.04 2.43 6.36
CA GLY A 76 -10.37 3.72 6.26
C GLY A 76 -8.84 3.63 6.24
N LYS A 77 -8.27 2.42 6.23
CA LYS A 77 -6.82 2.19 6.23
C LYS A 77 -6.22 2.40 4.85
N THR A 78 -5.07 3.09 4.81
CA THR A 78 -4.20 3.29 3.65
C THR A 78 -3.08 2.24 3.58
N CYS A 79 -2.30 2.22 2.49
CA CYS A 79 -1.12 1.35 2.37
C CYS A 79 -0.17 1.44 3.59
N ALA A 80 0.10 2.66 4.10
CA ALA A 80 0.98 2.84 5.26
C ALA A 80 0.45 2.17 6.55
N HIS A 81 -0.87 2.10 6.74
CA HIS A 81 -1.46 1.39 7.88
C HIS A 81 -1.14 -0.10 7.82
N TYR A 82 -1.32 -0.71 6.64
CA TYR A 82 -1.03 -2.12 6.42
C TYR A 82 0.47 -2.41 6.52
N ALA A 83 1.32 -1.57 5.92
CA ALA A 83 2.78 -1.69 6.04
C ALA A 83 3.26 -1.54 7.50
N SER A 84 2.67 -0.63 8.28
CA SER A 84 3.01 -0.47 9.69
C SER A 84 2.57 -1.67 10.53
N ALA A 85 1.37 -2.20 10.26
CA ALA A 85 0.91 -3.42 10.90
C ALA A 85 1.79 -4.64 10.53
N GLY A 86 2.28 -4.73 9.28
CA GLY A 86 3.18 -5.79 8.84
C GLY A 86 4.65 -5.62 9.27
N GLY A 87 5.02 -4.45 9.81
CA GLY A 87 6.41 -4.15 10.17
C GLY A 87 7.31 -3.81 8.97
N HIS A 88 6.72 -3.44 7.83
CA HIS A 88 7.41 -3.27 6.56
C HIS A 88 7.99 -1.85 6.42
N LEU A 89 9.08 -1.59 7.15
CA LEU A 89 9.73 -0.29 7.20
C LEU A 89 10.22 0.22 5.83
N GLU A 90 10.65 -0.67 4.94
CA GLU A 90 11.10 -0.28 3.60
C GLU A 90 9.97 0.33 2.76
N VAL A 91 8.75 -0.25 2.84
CA VAL A 91 7.56 0.32 2.20
C VAL A 91 7.27 1.72 2.74
N LEU A 92 7.35 1.90 4.06
CA LEU A 92 7.07 3.19 4.70
C LEU A 92 8.09 4.27 4.30
N ARG A 93 9.39 3.92 4.27
CA ARG A 93 10.44 4.85 3.82
C ARG A 93 10.21 5.30 2.40
N TYR A 94 10.04 4.36 1.49
CA TYR A 94 9.78 4.66 0.10
C TYR A 94 8.49 5.48 -0.07
N ALA A 95 7.43 5.14 0.67
CA ALA A 95 6.18 5.89 0.63
C ALA A 95 6.34 7.34 1.10
N VAL A 96 7.16 7.63 2.12
CA VAL A 96 7.40 9.01 2.58
C VAL A 96 8.27 9.78 1.59
N GLU A 97 9.35 9.17 1.09
CA GLU A 97 10.24 9.77 0.10
C GLU A 97 9.49 10.14 -1.20
N THR A 98 8.54 9.30 -1.59
CA THR A 98 7.81 9.44 -2.84
C THR A 98 6.48 10.20 -2.65
N CYS A 99 5.70 9.90 -1.63
CA CYS A 99 4.34 10.46 -1.49
C CYS A 99 4.23 11.57 -0.45
N GLY A 100 5.21 11.70 0.47
CA GLY A 100 5.20 12.68 1.56
C GLY A 100 4.71 12.12 2.90
N GLU A 101 5.04 12.82 3.98
CA GLU A 101 4.74 12.41 5.36
C GLU A 101 3.24 12.47 5.71
N GLU A 102 2.41 13.15 4.92
CA GLU A 102 0.97 13.23 5.19
C GLU A 102 0.31 11.86 5.18
N LEU A 103 0.89 10.89 4.47
CA LEU A 103 0.45 9.51 4.45
C LEU A 103 0.49 8.87 5.85
N LEU A 104 1.51 9.21 6.65
CA LEU A 104 1.67 8.67 8.02
C LEU A 104 0.63 9.27 8.98
N ARG A 105 0.09 10.45 8.65
CA ARG A 105 -0.88 11.18 9.46
C ARG A 105 -2.33 10.85 9.14
N ALA A 106 -2.58 10.11 8.05
CA ALA A 106 -3.91 9.62 7.73
C ALA A 106 -4.48 8.80 8.89
N LYS A 107 -5.75 9.04 9.24
CA LYS A 107 -6.46 8.28 10.28
C LYS A 107 -7.42 7.30 9.65
N ASP A 108 -7.43 6.05 10.11
CA ASP A 108 -8.45 5.06 9.75
C ASP A 108 -9.83 5.40 10.38
N ASN A 109 -10.85 4.56 10.15
CA ASN A 109 -12.19 4.77 10.68
C ASN A 109 -12.24 4.76 12.23
N GLY A 110 -11.25 4.15 12.88
CA GLY A 110 -11.08 4.18 14.33
C GLY A 110 -10.28 5.37 14.84
N GLY A 111 -9.90 6.32 13.99
CA GLY A 111 -9.08 7.47 14.34
C GLY A 111 -7.60 7.15 14.55
N ARG A 112 -7.15 5.94 14.21
CA ARG A 112 -5.77 5.48 14.39
C ARG A 112 -4.93 5.86 13.17
N THR A 113 -3.71 6.32 13.42
CA THR A 113 -2.68 6.47 12.37
C THR A 113 -1.90 5.16 12.21
N CYS A 114 -1.04 5.09 11.19
CA CYS A 114 -0.18 3.93 10.98
C CYS A 114 0.77 3.66 12.18
N ALA A 115 1.19 4.72 12.90
CA ALA A 115 1.97 4.62 14.13
C ALA A 115 1.26 3.81 15.24
N HIS A 116 -0.04 4.01 15.40
CA HIS A 116 -0.83 3.26 16.39
C HIS A 116 -0.85 1.75 16.09
N LEU A 117 -0.77 1.37 14.80
CA LEU A 117 -0.79 -0.03 14.38
C LEU A 117 0.59 -0.69 14.49
N ALA A 118 1.69 0.06 14.35
CA ALA A 118 3.04 -0.44 14.54
C ALA A 118 3.29 -0.91 15.99
N SER A 119 2.74 -0.19 16.98
CA SER A 119 2.92 -0.50 18.40
C SER A 119 2.33 -1.85 18.83
N LEU A 120 1.44 -2.46 18.03
CA LEU A 120 0.76 -3.70 18.38
C LEU A 120 1.56 -4.97 18.04
N ARG A 121 2.67 -4.85 17.31
CA ARG A 121 3.38 -6.00 16.72
C ARG A 121 4.88 -6.06 16.99
N ASP A 122 5.36 -5.33 17.99
CA ASP A 122 6.78 -5.26 18.40
C ASP A 122 7.74 -4.84 17.26
N THR A 123 7.23 -4.05 16.31
CA THR A 123 8.01 -3.53 15.18
C THR A 123 8.72 -2.24 15.58
N LEU A 124 9.64 -2.35 16.54
CA LEU A 124 10.31 -1.21 17.18
C LEU A 124 10.92 -0.22 16.18
N GLU A 125 11.51 -0.74 15.08
CA GLU A 125 12.09 0.09 14.03
C GLU A 125 11.03 0.92 13.28
N VAL A 126 9.85 0.35 13.03
CA VAL A 126 8.73 1.08 12.41
C VAL A 126 8.21 2.13 13.37
N VAL A 127 7.96 1.80 14.64
CA VAL A 127 7.48 2.75 15.64
C VAL A 127 8.42 3.96 15.73
N ARG A 128 9.75 3.74 15.74
CA ARG A 128 10.73 4.82 15.75
C ARG A 128 10.74 5.68 14.49
N TYR A 129 10.31 5.14 13.36
CA TYR A 129 10.30 5.85 12.09
C TYR A 129 9.04 6.69 11.90
N VAL A 130 7.90 6.22 12.39
CA VAL A 130 6.58 6.83 12.12
C VAL A 130 6.05 7.75 13.23
N VAL A 131 6.81 7.93 14.32
CA VAL A 131 6.47 8.80 15.47
C VAL A 131 7.24 10.11 15.39
#